data_AF-A0A953C6T1-F1
#
_entry.id   AF-A0A953C6T1-F1
#
_cell.length_a   1.000
_cell.length_b   1.000
_cell.length_c   1.000
_cell.angle_alpha   90.00
_cell.angle_beta   90.00
_cell.angle_gamma   90.00
#
_symmetry.space_group_name_H-M   'P 1'
#
loop_
_entity.id
_entity.type
_entity.pdbx_description
1 polymer ?
#
loop_
_entity_poly.entity_id
_entity_poly.type
_entity_poly.pdbx_seq_one_letter_code
_entity_poly.pdbx_strand_id
1 'polypeptide(L)'
;MIRLAAALGFLLLSLCATASAQVPFADCTTESFANKIGRPEVFKCVEMRRFDSELAGATVPVRTLRTTEDERSTQYEPDVVDAIETAFQHFAQLGGLGHGSVSVVFDLPLPESVKGGYAAAGMLDAENSPECVILVNTVRHDTDPNAAQSGDVLLELRNTVAHELFHCVQYWTWPKKMPRAVGKDAKWWVEATAELMGHLVAESSGTLLARADQFAQLSRTQPLTTIEYPNVVFFSWLWARGGPGALVDFINAMPEEPGEEKQRAALVGEVGDTFLAQFVTDYADGKIKSPSGTAIPAPTGVVQRMLDSAGPFVMQVPPLTAFINDVSFEGGMFMATTSGTPLLYYKPREGGVWETPMMVANDGDCDKPTVFRFAGMATGVAQSGTSTAEDYTLNATRFTTCTTCSVDTGKADQCVLGEWKIANESLAEAIRLQQPDDLVQVIVQGDAAFRFGKDSKNLFGFNKYSVEGVVTADGKVRFRVYLAGTVDGDYSAAEGQLKMCYRGSEALIQIAASGGGLSDPIPFSQLPMDRSWTAEYKCAGNEMMVTQKMPDGELLTFRMERIGPAQ
;
A
#
# COMPACT_ATOMS: atom_id res chain seq x y z
N MET A 1 -2.89 -3.01 -73.89
CA MET A 1 -4.16 -3.61 -73.38
C MET A 1 -4.06 -5.11 -73.07
N ILE A 2 -2.87 -5.67 -72.80
CA ILE A 2 -2.70 -7.08 -72.37
C ILE A 2 -1.56 -7.13 -71.32
N ARG A 3 -1.68 -6.38 -70.21
CA ARG A 3 -0.79 -6.48 -69.02
C ARG A 3 -1.45 -5.97 -67.72
N LEU A 4 -2.79 -5.98 -67.65
CA LEU A 4 -3.54 -5.59 -66.44
C LEU A 4 -4.45 -6.71 -65.89
N ALA A 5 -4.53 -7.86 -66.58
CA ALA A 5 -5.41 -8.98 -66.21
C ALA A 5 -4.73 -10.07 -65.37
N ALA A 6 -3.40 -10.05 -65.22
CA ALA A 6 -2.65 -11.04 -64.44
C ALA A 6 -2.43 -10.64 -62.97
N ALA A 7 -2.62 -9.36 -62.62
CA ALA A 7 -2.46 -8.86 -61.25
C ALA A 7 -3.76 -8.95 -60.41
N LEU A 8 -4.93 -9.09 -61.04
CA LEU A 8 -6.21 -9.30 -60.33
C LEU A 8 -6.48 -10.79 -60.01
N GLY A 9 -5.85 -11.72 -60.74
CA GLY A 9 -6.02 -13.16 -60.52
C GLY A 9 -5.22 -13.73 -59.34
N PHE A 10 -4.22 -13.00 -58.85
CA PHE A 10 -3.40 -13.42 -57.70
C PHE A 10 -3.81 -12.79 -56.36
N LEU A 11 -4.69 -11.78 -56.39
CA LEU A 11 -5.25 -11.17 -55.16
C LEU A 11 -6.54 -11.86 -54.67
N LEU A 12 -7.15 -12.72 -55.50
CA LEU A 12 -8.40 -13.44 -55.19
C LEU A 12 -8.18 -14.86 -54.63
N LEU A 13 -6.94 -15.36 -54.58
CA LEU A 13 -6.61 -16.69 -54.06
C LEU A 13 -6.02 -16.72 -52.63
N SER A 14 -5.84 -15.57 -51.97
CA SER A 14 -5.30 -15.48 -50.60
C SER A 14 -6.34 -15.14 -49.52
N LEU A 15 -7.63 -15.15 -49.87
CA LEU A 15 -8.76 -15.03 -48.93
C LEU A 15 -9.50 -16.37 -48.76
N CYS A 16 -8.81 -17.50 -48.94
CA CYS A 16 -9.23 -18.72 -48.25
C CYS A 16 -8.97 -18.49 -46.77
N ALA A 17 -9.87 -17.77 -46.09
CA ALA A 17 -9.99 -17.79 -44.65
C ALA A 17 -9.97 -19.27 -44.28
N THR A 18 -8.87 -19.71 -43.67
CA THR A 18 -8.79 -21.03 -43.08
C THR A 18 -9.93 -21.06 -42.07
N ALA A 19 -11.05 -21.68 -42.45
CA ALA A 19 -12.12 -21.97 -41.50
C ALA A 19 -11.43 -22.78 -40.41
N SER A 20 -11.17 -22.12 -39.27
CA SER A 20 -10.52 -22.74 -38.14
C SER A 20 -11.38 -23.96 -37.82
N ALA A 21 -10.80 -25.16 -37.95
CA ALA A 21 -11.54 -26.38 -37.71
C ALA A 21 -12.12 -26.27 -36.30
N GLN A 22 -13.45 -26.20 -36.19
CA GLN A 22 -14.11 -26.09 -34.89
C GLN A 22 -13.62 -27.24 -34.02
N VAL A 23 -13.14 -26.89 -32.83
CA VAL A 23 -12.76 -27.86 -31.82
C VAL A 23 -13.98 -28.71 -31.50
N PRO A 24 -13.97 -30.03 -31.80
CA PRO A 24 -15.14 -30.86 -31.57
C PRO A 24 -15.35 -31.03 -30.07
N PHE A 25 -16.60 -30.87 -29.64
CA PHE A 25 -17.03 -31.29 -28.31
C PHE A 25 -16.93 -32.81 -28.15
N ALA A 26 -16.56 -33.28 -26.97
CA ALA A 26 -16.72 -34.67 -26.60
C ALA A 26 -18.20 -35.07 -26.62
N ASP A 27 -18.47 -36.33 -26.97
CA ASP A 27 -19.83 -36.86 -26.97
C ASP A 27 -20.33 -37.06 -25.53
N CYS A 28 -21.23 -36.19 -25.11
CA CYS A 28 -21.77 -36.16 -23.76
C CYS A 28 -22.67 -37.36 -23.46
N THR A 29 -23.08 -38.13 -24.48
CA THR A 29 -23.90 -39.35 -24.31
C THR A 29 -23.06 -40.58 -23.95
N THR A 30 -21.72 -40.45 -23.98
CA THR A 30 -20.82 -41.55 -23.68
C THR A 30 -20.56 -41.70 -22.18
N GLU A 31 -20.35 -42.94 -21.75
CA GLU A 31 -19.90 -43.25 -20.39
C GLU A 31 -18.55 -42.58 -20.07
N SER A 32 -17.69 -42.37 -21.08
CA SER A 32 -16.42 -41.66 -20.90
C SER A 32 -16.63 -40.22 -20.45
N PHE A 33 -17.55 -39.48 -21.06
CA PHE A 33 -17.86 -38.11 -20.65
C PHE A 33 -18.44 -38.09 -19.23
N ALA A 34 -19.42 -38.96 -18.95
CA ALA A 34 -20.03 -39.09 -17.64
C ALA A 34 -19.00 -39.43 -16.55
N ASN A 35 -18.07 -40.34 -16.81
CA ASN A 35 -16.95 -40.67 -15.91
C ASN A 35 -16.04 -39.46 -15.63
N LYS A 36 -15.71 -38.68 -16.67
CA LYS A 36 -14.81 -37.53 -16.55
C LYS A 36 -15.41 -36.39 -15.74
N ILE A 37 -16.72 -36.20 -15.78
CA ILE A 37 -17.43 -35.26 -14.90
C ILE A 37 -17.78 -35.88 -13.53
N GLY A 38 -17.36 -37.13 -13.27
CA GLY A 38 -17.56 -37.83 -11.99
C GLY A 38 -18.96 -38.40 -11.76
N ARG A 39 -19.75 -38.62 -12.84
CA ARG A 39 -21.19 -38.98 -12.83
C ARG A 39 -21.61 -40.14 -13.72
N PRO A 40 -20.87 -41.27 -13.76
CA PRO A 40 -21.20 -42.35 -14.70
C PRO A 40 -22.61 -42.93 -14.55
N GLU A 41 -23.17 -42.93 -13.33
CA GLU A 41 -24.43 -43.62 -13.05
C GLU A 41 -25.68 -42.73 -13.18
N VAL A 42 -25.52 -41.41 -13.04
CA VAL A 42 -26.66 -40.47 -12.92
C VAL A 42 -26.75 -39.49 -14.07
N PHE A 43 -25.66 -39.17 -14.77
CA PHE A 43 -25.69 -38.18 -15.83
C PHE A 43 -26.19 -38.76 -17.14
N LYS A 44 -27.39 -38.36 -17.56
CA LYS A 44 -27.98 -38.67 -18.86
C LYS A 44 -28.08 -37.39 -19.68
N CYS A 45 -27.12 -37.19 -20.57
CA CYS A 45 -26.97 -35.92 -21.27
C CYS A 45 -28.22 -35.49 -22.05
N VAL A 46 -28.64 -34.25 -21.81
CA VAL A 46 -29.53 -33.47 -22.65
C VAL A 46 -28.81 -32.17 -22.99
N GLU A 47 -28.50 -31.96 -24.26
CA GLU A 47 -27.99 -30.67 -24.74
C GLU A 47 -29.15 -29.67 -24.80
N MET A 48 -29.02 -28.56 -24.08
CA MET A 48 -30.05 -27.53 -23.97
C MET A 48 -29.87 -26.47 -25.04
N ARG A 49 -28.63 -25.95 -25.17
CA ARG A 49 -28.25 -24.92 -26.13
C ARG A 49 -26.81 -25.15 -26.59
N ARG A 50 -26.57 -24.74 -27.84
CA ARG A 50 -25.23 -24.58 -28.42
C ARG A 50 -25.15 -23.23 -29.09
N PHE A 51 -24.08 -22.50 -28.83
CA PHE A 51 -23.86 -21.17 -29.38
C PHE A 51 -22.36 -20.89 -29.48
N ASP A 52 -22.00 -19.86 -30.24
CA ASP A 52 -20.64 -19.39 -30.37
C ASP A 52 -20.51 -18.05 -29.63
N SER A 53 -19.42 -17.87 -28.88
CA SER A 53 -19.03 -16.61 -28.26
C SER A 53 -17.68 -16.13 -28.83
N GLU A 54 -17.23 -14.93 -28.46
CA GLU A 54 -15.95 -14.38 -28.91
C GLU A 54 -15.01 -14.09 -27.74
N LEU A 55 -13.77 -14.59 -27.81
CA LEU A 55 -12.69 -14.27 -26.87
C LEU A 55 -11.45 -13.84 -27.66
N ALA A 56 -11.02 -12.59 -27.47
CA ALA A 56 -9.84 -12.02 -28.14
C ALA A 56 -9.86 -12.20 -29.68
N GLY A 57 -11.03 -12.09 -30.30
CA GLY A 57 -11.24 -12.26 -31.74
C GLY A 57 -11.31 -13.72 -32.23
N ALA A 58 -11.21 -14.69 -31.34
CA ALA A 58 -11.44 -16.10 -31.64
C ALA A 58 -12.88 -16.51 -31.29
N THR A 59 -13.49 -17.32 -32.16
CA THR A 59 -14.78 -17.95 -31.89
C THR A 59 -14.61 -19.10 -30.90
N VAL A 60 -15.33 -19.03 -29.78
CA VAL A 60 -15.35 -20.03 -28.71
C VAL A 60 -16.68 -20.76 -28.74
N PRO A 61 -16.73 -22.04 -29.14
CA PRO A 61 -17.97 -22.80 -29.12
C PRO A 61 -18.34 -23.13 -27.67
N VAL A 62 -19.59 -22.87 -27.32
CA VAL A 62 -20.18 -23.11 -25.99
C VAL A 62 -21.41 -24.00 -26.11
N ARG A 63 -21.59 -24.91 -25.17
CA ARG A 63 -22.85 -25.63 -24.99
C ARG A 63 -23.24 -25.73 -23.52
N THR A 64 -24.55 -25.81 -23.29
CA THR A 64 -25.16 -26.05 -21.99
C THR A 64 -25.80 -27.44 -21.99
N LEU A 65 -25.52 -28.20 -20.94
CA LEU A 65 -25.92 -29.59 -20.78
C LEU A 65 -26.63 -29.74 -19.43
N ARG A 66 -27.64 -30.61 -19.38
CA ARG A 66 -28.26 -31.05 -18.13
C ARG A 66 -28.43 -32.57 -18.14
N THR A 67 -28.73 -33.14 -16.98
CA THR A 67 -29.25 -34.51 -16.92
C THR A 67 -30.75 -34.55 -17.20
N THR A 68 -31.27 -35.65 -17.76
CA THR A 68 -32.71 -35.80 -18.05
C THR A 68 -33.61 -35.56 -16.84
N GLU A 69 -33.11 -35.84 -15.64
CA GLU A 69 -33.82 -35.78 -14.36
C GLU A 69 -33.93 -34.36 -13.78
N ASP A 70 -33.13 -33.39 -14.23
CA ASP A 70 -33.16 -32.01 -13.72
C ASP A 70 -33.73 -31.03 -14.74
N GLU A 71 -35.05 -30.80 -14.71
CA GLU A 71 -35.66 -29.76 -15.54
C GLU A 71 -35.42 -28.34 -14.99
N ARG A 72 -35.06 -28.21 -13.71
CA ARG A 72 -34.85 -26.89 -13.07
C ARG A 72 -33.68 -26.14 -13.66
N SER A 73 -32.68 -26.84 -14.20
CA SER A 73 -31.55 -26.22 -14.91
C SER A 73 -32.01 -25.18 -15.95
N THR A 74 -33.16 -25.40 -16.59
CA THR A 74 -33.74 -24.50 -17.60
C THR A 74 -34.04 -23.10 -17.07
N GLN A 75 -34.31 -22.95 -15.77
CA GLN A 75 -34.56 -21.64 -15.17
C GLN A 75 -33.28 -20.82 -14.97
N TYR A 76 -32.13 -21.51 -14.81
CA TYR A 76 -30.82 -20.90 -14.56
C TYR A 76 -30.00 -20.70 -15.83
N GLU A 77 -30.30 -21.47 -16.89
CA GLU A 77 -29.58 -21.40 -18.16
C GLU A 77 -29.43 -19.98 -18.73
N PRO A 78 -30.47 -19.12 -18.75
CA PRO A 78 -30.33 -17.77 -19.29
C PRO A 78 -29.24 -16.95 -18.57
N ASP A 79 -29.18 -17.01 -17.24
CA ASP A 79 -28.16 -16.31 -16.44
C ASP A 79 -26.76 -16.87 -16.64
N VAL A 80 -26.63 -18.18 -16.81
CA VAL A 80 -25.35 -18.82 -17.14
C VAL A 80 -24.85 -18.39 -18.51
N VAL A 81 -25.73 -18.35 -19.52
CA VAL A 81 -25.37 -17.89 -20.86
C VAL A 81 -24.96 -16.42 -20.84
N ASP A 82 -25.75 -15.56 -20.18
CA ASP A 82 -25.45 -14.13 -20.00
C ASP A 82 -24.09 -13.92 -19.32
N ALA A 83 -23.79 -14.70 -18.27
CA ALA A 83 -22.50 -14.65 -17.58
C ALA A 83 -21.33 -15.02 -18.49
N ILE A 84 -21.46 -16.06 -19.32
CA ILE A 84 -20.39 -16.50 -20.24
C ILE A 84 -20.13 -15.45 -21.32
N GLU A 85 -21.19 -14.94 -21.95
CA GLU A 85 -21.07 -13.92 -23.00
C GLU A 85 -20.43 -12.64 -22.44
N THR A 86 -20.91 -12.18 -21.28
CA THR A 86 -20.37 -10.99 -20.60
C THR A 86 -18.92 -11.21 -20.15
N ALA A 87 -18.62 -12.39 -19.60
CA ALA A 87 -17.27 -12.74 -19.18
C ALA A 87 -16.29 -12.72 -20.34
N PHE A 88 -16.60 -13.36 -21.47
CA PHE A 88 -15.70 -13.34 -22.61
C PHE A 88 -15.51 -11.94 -23.22
N GLN A 89 -16.52 -11.08 -23.20
CA GLN A 89 -16.38 -9.67 -23.59
C GLN A 89 -15.37 -8.93 -22.69
N HIS A 90 -15.42 -9.16 -21.37
CA HIS A 90 -14.45 -8.57 -20.44
C HIS A 90 -13.07 -9.20 -20.59
N PHE A 91 -12.98 -10.52 -20.70
CA PHE A 91 -11.71 -11.26 -20.77
C PHE A 91 -10.95 -10.93 -22.05
N ALA A 92 -11.65 -10.62 -23.15
CA ALA A 92 -11.04 -10.19 -24.40
C ALA A 92 -10.12 -8.95 -24.23
N GLN A 93 -10.34 -8.13 -23.19
CA GLN A 93 -9.52 -6.96 -22.88
C GLN A 93 -8.13 -7.32 -22.34
N LEU A 94 -7.93 -8.55 -21.86
CA LEU A 94 -6.63 -9.04 -21.38
C LEU A 94 -5.65 -9.26 -22.54
N GLY A 95 -6.16 -9.60 -23.74
CA GLY A 95 -5.34 -9.87 -24.92
C GLY A 95 -4.53 -11.16 -24.83
N GLY A 96 -4.19 -11.75 -25.98
CA GLY A 96 -3.27 -12.90 -26.05
C GLY A 96 -3.74 -14.17 -25.33
N LEU A 97 -5.03 -14.29 -25.01
CA LEU A 97 -5.57 -15.41 -24.26
C LEU A 97 -5.73 -16.66 -25.14
N GLY A 98 -5.42 -17.81 -24.55
CA GLY A 98 -5.76 -19.12 -25.10
C GLY A 98 -7.27 -19.34 -25.04
N HIS A 99 -7.78 -20.16 -25.96
CA HIS A 99 -9.19 -20.48 -26.06
C HIS A 99 -9.41 -21.96 -26.42
N GLY A 100 -10.59 -22.48 -26.08
CA GLY A 100 -11.00 -23.86 -26.35
C GLY A 100 -12.52 -23.94 -26.54
N SER A 101 -13.13 -25.07 -26.21
CA SER A 101 -14.59 -25.21 -26.18
C SER A 101 -15.08 -25.27 -24.74
N VAL A 102 -16.30 -24.78 -24.46
CA VAL A 102 -16.88 -24.75 -23.11
C VAL A 102 -18.14 -25.59 -23.05
N SER A 103 -18.19 -26.53 -22.11
CA SER A 103 -19.39 -27.26 -21.74
C SER A 103 -19.81 -26.88 -20.33
N VAL A 104 -20.98 -26.26 -20.19
CA VAL A 104 -21.56 -26.03 -18.86
C VAL A 104 -22.55 -27.14 -18.56
N VAL A 105 -22.32 -27.88 -17.48
CA VAL A 105 -23.13 -29.03 -17.07
C VAL A 105 -23.87 -28.67 -15.79
N PHE A 106 -25.19 -28.50 -15.90
CA PHE A 106 -26.06 -28.38 -14.74
C PHE A 106 -26.22 -29.76 -14.09
N ASP A 107 -25.80 -29.87 -12.84
CA ASP A 107 -25.66 -31.15 -12.17
C ASP A 107 -26.12 -31.10 -10.71
N LEU A 108 -26.80 -32.17 -10.28
CA LEU A 108 -27.44 -32.26 -8.98
C LEU A 108 -27.32 -33.63 -8.33
N PRO A 109 -26.91 -33.70 -7.05
CA PRO A 109 -26.08 -32.75 -6.28
C PRO A 109 -24.60 -32.99 -6.56
N LEU A 110 -23.73 -31.96 -6.66
CA LEU A 110 -22.27 -32.05 -6.95
C LEU A 110 -21.56 -33.26 -6.27
N PRO A 111 -20.52 -33.85 -6.90
CA PRO A 111 -19.82 -35.00 -6.31
C PRO A 111 -19.34 -34.66 -4.90
N GLU A 112 -19.27 -35.63 -3.99
CA GLU A 112 -18.82 -35.37 -2.61
C GLU A 112 -17.44 -34.68 -2.53
N SER A 113 -16.61 -34.85 -3.57
CA SER A 113 -15.30 -34.18 -3.69
C SER A 113 -15.39 -32.66 -3.91
N VAL A 114 -16.56 -32.12 -4.27
CA VAL A 114 -16.83 -30.68 -4.49
C VAL A 114 -17.74 -30.12 -3.39
N LYS A 115 -17.75 -30.75 -2.20
CA LYS A 115 -18.50 -30.28 -1.02
C LYS A 115 -18.09 -28.84 -0.67
N GLY A 116 -18.90 -27.85 -1.04
CA GLY A 116 -18.62 -26.45 -0.73
C GLY A 116 -18.89 -25.45 -1.85
N GLY A 117 -18.80 -25.87 -3.11
CA GLY A 117 -18.88 -24.96 -4.26
C GLY A 117 -20.29 -24.83 -4.86
N TYR A 118 -20.54 -23.68 -5.49
CA TYR A 118 -21.68 -23.44 -6.38
C TYR A 118 -21.42 -23.95 -7.79
N ALA A 119 -20.16 -23.86 -8.24
CA ALA A 119 -19.70 -24.46 -9.47
C ALA A 119 -18.26 -24.97 -9.31
N ALA A 120 -17.76 -25.66 -10.32
CA ALA A 120 -16.36 -26.05 -10.45
C ALA A 120 -16.00 -26.23 -11.93
N ALA A 121 -14.90 -25.64 -12.38
CA ALA A 121 -14.31 -25.85 -13.69
C ALA A 121 -13.21 -26.92 -13.66
N GLY A 122 -13.12 -27.65 -14.77
CA GLY A 122 -12.00 -28.52 -15.04
C GLY A 122 -11.88 -28.85 -16.52
N MET A 123 -10.65 -29.02 -16.98
CA MET A 123 -10.41 -29.56 -18.31
C MET A 123 -10.88 -31.01 -18.38
N LEU A 124 -11.70 -31.34 -19.38
CA LEU A 124 -12.26 -32.69 -19.56
C LEU A 124 -11.14 -33.73 -19.72
N ASP A 125 -10.04 -33.33 -20.33
CA ASP A 125 -8.79 -34.07 -20.41
C ASP A 125 -7.64 -33.06 -20.38
N ALA A 126 -6.99 -32.92 -19.23
CA ALA A 126 -5.96 -31.89 -19.01
C ALA A 126 -4.76 -32.01 -19.96
N GLU A 127 -4.54 -33.18 -20.58
CA GLU A 127 -3.42 -33.39 -21.50
C GLU A 127 -3.85 -33.31 -22.97
N ASN A 128 -5.11 -33.63 -23.30
CA ASN A 128 -5.50 -33.89 -24.69
C ASN A 128 -6.79 -33.23 -25.16
N SER A 129 -7.55 -32.54 -24.29
CA SER A 129 -8.82 -31.91 -24.68
C SER A 129 -8.77 -30.41 -24.49
N PRO A 130 -8.99 -29.62 -25.55
CA PRO A 130 -9.29 -28.19 -25.42
C PRO A 130 -10.68 -27.90 -24.84
N GLU A 131 -11.50 -28.91 -24.52
CA GLU A 131 -12.81 -28.72 -23.90
C GLU A 131 -12.67 -28.52 -22.38
N CYS A 132 -13.12 -27.36 -21.90
CA CYS A 132 -13.31 -27.08 -20.49
C CYS A 132 -14.75 -27.40 -20.08
N VAL A 133 -14.93 -28.04 -18.93
CA VAL A 133 -16.24 -28.32 -18.35
C VAL A 133 -16.44 -27.50 -17.09
N ILE A 134 -17.56 -26.78 -17.01
CA ILE A 134 -18.02 -26.07 -15.82
C ILE A 134 -19.22 -26.82 -15.26
N LEU A 135 -19.09 -27.38 -14.07
CA LEU A 135 -20.18 -28.05 -13.36
C LEU A 135 -20.93 -27.03 -12.50
N VAL A 136 -22.24 -26.90 -12.64
CA VAL A 136 -23.07 -25.92 -11.91
C VAL A 136 -24.07 -26.61 -10.98
N ASN A 137 -24.04 -26.25 -9.69
CA ASN A 137 -24.90 -26.80 -8.64
C ASN A 137 -26.13 -25.94 -8.38
N THR A 138 -27.22 -26.21 -9.09
CA THR A 138 -28.46 -25.44 -8.99
C THR A 138 -29.19 -25.63 -7.64
N VAL A 139 -29.02 -26.76 -6.95
CA VAL A 139 -29.70 -27.05 -5.66
C VAL A 139 -29.13 -26.19 -4.55
N ARG A 140 -27.82 -25.96 -4.59
CA ARG A 140 -27.19 -25.11 -3.58
C ARG A 140 -27.67 -23.67 -3.71
N HIS A 141 -27.83 -23.15 -4.92
CA HIS A 141 -28.38 -21.81 -5.14
C HIS A 141 -29.78 -21.63 -4.52
N ASP A 142 -30.63 -22.66 -4.51
CA ASP A 142 -31.94 -22.62 -3.86
C ASP A 142 -31.87 -22.59 -2.31
N THR A 143 -30.76 -23.04 -1.72
CA THR A 143 -30.68 -23.38 -0.29
C THR A 143 -29.53 -22.71 0.48
N ASP A 144 -28.68 -21.93 -0.20
CA ASP A 144 -27.48 -21.38 0.41
C ASP A 144 -27.78 -20.16 1.30
N PRO A 145 -27.42 -20.18 2.59
CA PRO A 145 -27.52 -19.01 3.45
C PRO A 145 -26.64 -17.82 3.01
N ASN A 146 -25.60 -18.02 2.19
CA ASN A 146 -24.79 -16.95 1.60
C ASN A 146 -25.52 -16.24 0.45
N ALA A 147 -26.39 -16.93 -0.28
CA ALA A 147 -27.25 -16.28 -1.27
C ALA A 147 -28.27 -15.33 -0.59
N ALA A 148 -28.58 -15.57 0.70
CA ALA A 148 -29.30 -14.60 1.52
C ALA A 148 -28.43 -13.38 1.93
N GLN A 149 -27.10 -13.48 1.90
CA GLN A 149 -26.18 -12.36 2.19
C GLN A 149 -25.97 -11.45 0.97
N SER A 150 -25.92 -12.00 -0.25
CA SER A 150 -25.84 -11.20 -1.48
C SER A 150 -27.15 -10.49 -1.82
N GLY A 151 -28.28 -11.02 -1.33
CA GLY A 151 -29.62 -10.54 -1.66
C GLY A 151 -30.07 -10.89 -3.08
N ASP A 152 -29.20 -11.52 -3.88
CA ASP A 152 -29.45 -11.93 -5.26
C ASP A 152 -28.68 -13.23 -5.57
N VAL A 153 -29.42 -14.34 -5.64
CA VAL A 153 -28.92 -15.68 -5.95
C VAL A 153 -28.35 -15.75 -7.37
N LEU A 154 -28.98 -15.04 -8.32
CA LEU A 154 -28.59 -15.08 -9.74
C LEU A 154 -27.32 -14.28 -9.96
N LEU A 155 -27.13 -13.18 -9.23
CA LEU A 155 -25.86 -12.44 -9.23
C LEU A 155 -24.69 -13.32 -8.81
N GLU A 156 -24.84 -14.11 -7.74
CA GLU A 156 -23.81 -15.06 -7.28
C GLU A 156 -23.55 -16.19 -8.28
N LEU A 157 -24.62 -16.70 -8.91
CA LEU A 157 -24.48 -17.69 -9.98
C LEU A 157 -23.65 -17.13 -11.14
N ARG A 158 -23.95 -15.92 -11.60
CA ARG A 158 -23.22 -15.27 -12.71
C ARG A 158 -21.75 -15.05 -12.33
N ASN A 159 -21.49 -14.57 -11.10
CA ASN A 159 -20.14 -14.38 -10.58
C ASN A 159 -19.35 -15.70 -10.57
N THR A 160 -19.95 -16.75 -10.01
CA THR A 160 -19.34 -18.09 -9.91
C THR A 160 -19.08 -18.67 -11.29
N VAL A 161 -20.02 -18.58 -12.24
CA VAL A 161 -19.81 -19.06 -13.62
C VAL A 161 -18.66 -18.31 -14.29
N ALA A 162 -18.56 -16.99 -14.10
CA ALA A 162 -17.45 -16.21 -14.63
C ALA A 162 -16.10 -16.57 -13.98
N HIS A 163 -16.08 -16.81 -12.66
CA HIS A 163 -14.92 -17.33 -11.92
C HIS A 163 -14.42 -18.64 -12.53
N GLU A 164 -15.32 -19.62 -12.66
CA GLU A 164 -14.99 -20.94 -13.22
C GLU A 164 -14.58 -20.85 -14.70
N LEU A 165 -15.21 -19.96 -15.47
CA LEU A 165 -14.82 -19.73 -16.85
C LEU A 165 -13.41 -19.14 -16.96
N PHE A 166 -12.99 -18.30 -16.01
CA PHE A 166 -11.63 -17.79 -16.00
C PHE A 166 -10.60 -18.89 -15.72
N HIS A 167 -10.92 -19.89 -14.90
CA HIS A 167 -10.06 -21.08 -14.77
C HIS A 167 -9.86 -21.79 -16.12
N CYS A 168 -10.90 -21.91 -16.96
CA CYS A 168 -10.74 -22.45 -18.33
C CYS A 168 -9.72 -21.64 -19.15
N VAL A 169 -9.84 -20.30 -19.11
CA VAL A 169 -8.91 -19.39 -19.78
C VAL A 169 -7.49 -19.57 -19.25
N GLN A 170 -7.32 -19.70 -17.94
CA GLN A 170 -6.01 -19.93 -17.34
C GLN A 170 -5.41 -21.27 -17.79
N TYR A 171 -6.20 -22.34 -17.88
CA TYR A 171 -5.76 -23.64 -18.41
C TYR A 171 -5.33 -23.58 -19.87
N TRP A 172 -6.04 -22.84 -20.72
CA TRP A 172 -5.68 -22.69 -22.12
C TRP A 172 -4.45 -21.79 -22.33
N THR A 173 -4.33 -20.73 -21.54
CA THR A 173 -3.29 -19.70 -21.72
C THR A 173 -1.98 -20.09 -21.03
N TRP A 174 -2.04 -20.64 -19.82
CA TRP A 174 -0.88 -20.98 -19.00
C TRP A 174 -0.92 -22.44 -18.49
N PRO A 175 -1.03 -23.44 -19.37
CA PRO A 175 -1.22 -24.85 -18.97
C PRO A 175 -0.13 -25.36 -18.00
N LYS A 176 1.12 -24.87 -18.16
CA LYS A 176 2.25 -25.23 -17.30
C LYS A 176 2.24 -24.54 -15.93
N LYS A 177 1.44 -23.49 -15.75
CA LYS A 177 1.32 -22.74 -14.48
C LYS A 177 0.13 -23.21 -13.62
N MET A 178 -0.75 -24.04 -14.16
CA MET A 178 -1.98 -24.43 -13.48
C MET A 178 -1.77 -25.49 -12.38
N PRO A 179 -2.67 -25.60 -11.39
CA PRO A 179 -2.43 -26.37 -10.15
C PRO A 179 -2.12 -27.87 -10.30
N ARG A 180 -2.44 -28.51 -11.44
CA ARG A 180 -1.93 -29.87 -11.73
C ARG A 180 -0.44 -29.88 -12.06
N ALA A 181 0.07 -28.82 -12.70
CA ALA A 181 1.45 -28.64 -13.11
C ALA A 181 2.32 -27.99 -12.01
N VAL A 182 1.78 -27.00 -11.26
CA VAL A 182 2.51 -26.23 -10.24
C VAL A 182 2.13 -26.62 -8.80
N GLY A 183 1.07 -27.41 -8.61
CA GLY A 183 0.65 -27.89 -7.30
C GLY A 183 -0.19 -26.87 -6.50
N LYS A 184 -0.30 -27.12 -5.19
CA LYS A 184 -1.08 -26.32 -4.22
C LYS A 184 -0.53 -24.90 -4.04
N ASP A 185 0.73 -24.67 -4.39
CA ASP A 185 1.44 -23.42 -4.11
C ASP A 185 1.00 -22.27 -5.04
N ALA A 186 0.35 -22.54 -6.18
CA ALA A 186 -0.15 -21.52 -7.10
C ALA A 186 -1.56 -21.02 -6.75
N LYS A 187 -2.27 -21.69 -5.83
CA LYS A 187 -3.69 -21.40 -5.55
C LYS A 187 -3.96 -19.96 -5.14
N TRP A 188 -3.01 -19.32 -4.46
CA TRP A 188 -3.15 -17.96 -3.96
C TRP A 188 -3.43 -16.94 -5.07
N TRP A 189 -2.85 -17.12 -6.27
CA TRP A 189 -3.11 -16.27 -7.42
C TRP A 189 -4.12 -16.91 -8.37
N VAL A 190 -4.14 -18.23 -8.53
CA VAL A 190 -5.10 -18.92 -9.42
C VAL A 190 -6.54 -18.62 -8.99
N GLU A 191 -6.87 -18.83 -7.71
CA GLU A 191 -8.21 -18.61 -7.18
C GLU A 191 -8.54 -17.13 -7.04
N ALA A 192 -7.60 -16.32 -6.55
CA ALA A 192 -7.86 -14.89 -6.31
C ALA A 192 -8.03 -14.09 -7.60
N THR A 193 -7.34 -14.48 -8.68
CA THR A 193 -7.54 -13.85 -9.99
C THR A 193 -8.84 -14.32 -10.64
N ALA A 194 -9.25 -15.58 -10.47
CA ALA A 194 -10.58 -16.03 -10.87
C ALA A 194 -11.69 -15.29 -10.12
N GLU A 195 -11.52 -15.06 -8.80
CA GLU A 195 -12.47 -14.28 -7.99
C GLU A 195 -12.56 -12.83 -8.49
N LEU A 196 -11.42 -12.21 -8.81
CA LEU A 196 -11.36 -10.88 -9.42
C LEU A 196 -12.18 -10.83 -10.72
N MET A 197 -11.99 -11.82 -11.59
CA MET A 197 -12.66 -11.88 -12.89
C MET A 197 -14.17 -12.17 -12.74
N GLY A 198 -14.56 -12.96 -11.74
CA GLY A 198 -15.97 -13.11 -11.35
C GLY A 198 -16.60 -11.77 -10.97
N HIS A 199 -15.94 -10.99 -10.10
CA HIS A 199 -16.42 -9.68 -9.68
C HIS A 199 -16.42 -8.63 -10.80
N LEU A 200 -15.54 -8.75 -11.80
CA LEU A 200 -15.57 -7.90 -12.98
C LEU A 200 -16.86 -8.10 -13.81
N VAL A 201 -17.38 -9.33 -13.86
CA VAL A 201 -18.56 -9.69 -14.66
C VAL A 201 -19.84 -9.45 -13.90
N ALA A 202 -19.89 -9.93 -12.66
CA ALA A 202 -21.07 -9.84 -11.80
C ALA A 202 -20.58 -9.58 -10.38
N GLU A 203 -20.56 -8.31 -9.98
CA GLU A 203 -20.07 -7.98 -8.64
C GLU A 203 -21.08 -8.40 -7.57
N SER A 204 -20.76 -9.47 -6.84
CA SER A 204 -21.38 -9.72 -5.54
C SER A 204 -20.66 -8.92 -4.44
N SER A 205 -21.22 -7.77 -4.05
CA SER A 205 -20.67 -6.98 -2.94
C SER A 205 -20.64 -7.76 -1.62
N GLY A 206 -21.62 -8.65 -1.37
CA GLY A 206 -21.66 -9.47 -0.16
C GLY A 206 -20.46 -10.41 -0.06
N THR A 207 -20.20 -11.17 -1.13
CA THR A 207 -19.05 -12.08 -1.21
C THR A 207 -17.74 -11.30 -1.18
N LEU A 208 -17.63 -10.21 -1.94
CA LEU A 208 -16.43 -9.36 -1.94
C LEU A 208 -16.08 -8.83 -0.54
N LEU A 209 -17.08 -8.33 0.19
CA LEU A 209 -16.88 -7.81 1.55
C LEU A 209 -16.51 -8.93 2.53
N ALA A 210 -17.12 -10.11 2.41
CA ALA A 210 -16.73 -11.28 3.19
C ALA A 210 -15.27 -11.71 2.91
N ARG A 211 -14.83 -11.64 1.65
CA ARG A 211 -13.42 -11.86 1.27
C ARG A 211 -12.49 -10.78 1.83
N ALA A 212 -12.90 -9.51 1.79
CA ALA A 212 -12.13 -8.42 2.36
C ALA A 212 -11.93 -8.58 3.88
N ASP A 213 -12.98 -8.99 4.61
CA ASP A 213 -12.89 -9.28 6.04
C ASP A 213 -11.97 -10.48 6.34
N GLN A 214 -12.05 -11.54 5.54
CA GLN A 214 -11.12 -12.68 5.63
C GLN A 214 -9.68 -12.23 5.36
N PHE A 215 -9.47 -11.39 4.33
CA PHE A 215 -8.15 -10.86 4.00
C PHE A 215 -7.58 -10.03 5.15
N ALA A 216 -8.38 -9.14 5.77
CA ALA A 216 -7.96 -8.34 6.92
C ALA A 216 -7.46 -9.18 8.12
N GLN A 217 -8.00 -10.38 8.30
CA GLN A 217 -7.59 -11.32 9.35
C GLN A 217 -6.31 -12.07 8.95
N LEU A 218 -6.28 -12.62 7.73
CA LEU A 218 -5.19 -13.48 7.25
C LEU A 218 -3.92 -12.69 6.93
N SER A 219 -4.05 -11.54 6.27
CA SER A 219 -2.92 -10.74 5.77
C SER A 219 -1.95 -10.27 6.86
N ARG A 220 -2.35 -10.34 8.13
CA ARG A 220 -1.54 -9.97 9.31
C ARG A 220 -0.65 -11.09 9.82
N THR A 221 -0.98 -12.32 9.47
CA THR A 221 -0.34 -13.52 10.05
C THR A 221 0.14 -14.50 8.99
N GLN A 222 -0.27 -14.31 7.74
CA GLN A 222 0.05 -15.19 6.62
C GLN A 222 0.67 -14.38 5.47
N PRO A 223 1.68 -14.95 4.79
CA PRO A 223 2.18 -14.40 3.53
C PRO A 223 1.05 -14.30 2.50
N LEU A 224 1.10 -13.28 1.63
CA LEU A 224 0.19 -13.17 0.49
C LEU A 224 0.17 -14.47 -0.32
N THR A 225 1.32 -15.11 -0.52
CA THR A 225 1.43 -16.35 -1.32
C THR A 225 0.75 -17.58 -0.72
N THR A 226 0.13 -17.47 0.47
CA THR A 226 -0.64 -18.57 1.08
C THR A 226 -2.12 -18.24 1.26
N ILE A 227 -2.57 -17.06 0.84
CA ILE A 227 -3.96 -16.61 0.94
C ILE A 227 -4.65 -16.87 -0.40
N GLU A 228 -5.66 -17.73 -0.43
CA GLU A 228 -6.43 -18.09 -1.65
C GLU A 228 -7.44 -16.98 -2.02
N TYR A 229 -8.73 -17.27 -2.12
CA TYR A 229 -9.78 -16.30 -2.50
C TYR A 229 -9.67 -14.90 -1.88
N PRO A 230 -9.35 -14.73 -0.57
CA PRO A 230 -9.26 -13.38 0.02
C PRO A 230 -8.19 -12.48 -0.60
N ASN A 231 -7.21 -13.03 -1.32
CA ASN A 231 -6.23 -12.24 -2.06
C ASN A 231 -6.82 -11.44 -3.23
N VAL A 232 -8.11 -11.60 -3.54
CA VAL A 232 -8.82 -10.72 -4.48
C VAL A 232 -8.62 -9.23 -4.13
N VAL A 233 -8.38 -8.90 -2.86
CA VAL A 233 -8.00 -7.53 -2.42
C VAL A 233 -6.70 -7.05 -3.06
N PHE A 234 -5.65 -7.88 -3.05
CA PHE A 234 -4.36 -7.57 -3.68
C PHE A 234 -4.51 -7.45 -5.20
N PHE A 235 -5.22 -8.40 -5.83
CA PHE A 235 -5.42 -8.37 -7.28
C PHE A 235 -6.34 -7.22 -7.74
N SER A 236 -7.26 -6.77 -6.89
CA SER A 236 -8.05 -5.55 -7.14
C SER A 236 -7.17 -4.30 -7.14
N TRP A 237 -6.20 -4.21 -6.23
CA TRP A 237 -5.21 -3.14 -6.24
C TRP A 237 -4.30 -3.19 -7.48
N LEU A 238 -3.81 -4.38 -7.85
CA LEU A 238 -2.99 -4.57 -9.04
C LEU A 238 -3.75 -4.16 -10.33
N TRP A 239 -5.02 -4.56 -10.42
CA TRP A 239 -5.91 -4.19 -11.50
C TRP A 239 -6.13 -2.68 -11.58
N ALA A 240 -6.45 -2.03 -10.46
CA ALA A 240 -6.66 -0.58 -10.44
C ALA A 240 -5.41 0.21 -10.86
N ARG A 241 -4.22 -0.34 -10.59
CA ARG A 241 -2.93 0.27 -10.89
C ARG A 241 -2.54 0.17 -12.38
N GLY A 242 -2.69 -1.00 -12.98
CA GLY A 242 -2.15 -1.29 -14.32
C GLY A 242 -3.16 -1.84 -15.33
N GLY A 243 -4.43 -1.95 -14.94
CA GLY A 243 -5.50 -2.48 -15.77
C GLY A 243 -5.34 -3.96 -16.10
N PRO A 244 -6.01 -4.44 -17.16
CA PRO A 244 -5.95 -5.83 -17.62
C PRO A 244 -4.54 -6.34 -17.90
N GLY A 245 -3.67 -5.48 -18.47
CA GLY A 245 -2.30 -5.85 -18.84
C GLY A 245 -1.45 -6.26 -17.63
N ALA A 246 -1.55 -5.53 -16.52
CA ALA A 246 -0.78 -5.86 -15.31
C ALA A 246 -1.17 -7.21 -14.71
N LEU A 247 -2.41 -7.66 -14.88
CA LEU A 247 -2.83 -9.00 -14.44
C LEU A 247 -2.17 -10.09 -15.30
N VAL A 248 -2.14 -9.89 -16.61
CA VAL A 248 -1.53 -10.84 -17.57
C VAL A 248 -0.02 -10.92 -17.36
N ASP A 249 0.66 -9.77 -17.25
CA ASP A 249 2.10 -9.68 -16.99
C ASP A 249 2.44 -10.40 -15.68
N PHE A 250 1.63 -10.16 -14.64
CA PHE A 250 1.78 -10.84 -13.36
C PHE A 250 1.69 -12.37 -13.48
N ILE A 251 0.66 -12.91 -14.13
CA ILE A 251 0.50 -14.37 -14.28
C ILE A 251 1.62 -14.96 -15.13
N ASN A 252 2.08 -14.24 -16.17
CA ASN A 252 3.22 -14.66 -16.99
C ASN A 252 4.50 -14.82 -16.16
N ALA A 253 4.73 -13.95 -15.19
CA ALA A 253 5.89 -13.98 -14.31
C ALA A 253 5.86 -15.10 -13.25
N MET A 254 4.69 -15.65 -12.93
CA MET A 254 4.58 -16.73 -11.93
C MET A 254 5.31 -18.01 -12.36
N PRO A 255 5.88 -18.80 -11.44
CA PRO A 255 6.70 -19.95 -11.82
C PRO A 255 5.87 -21.10 -12.39
N GLU A 256 6.45 -21.86 -13.32
CA GLU A 256 5.89 -23.13 -13.84
C GLU A 256 6.23 -24.33 -12.94
N GLU A 257 7.05 -24.14 -11.91
CA GLU A 257 7.48 -25.18 -10.99
C GLU A 257 6.86 -24.99 -9.60
N PRO A 258 6.53 -26.08 -8.89
CA PRO A 258 6.05 -26.00 -7.51
C PRO A 258 7.10 -25.40 -6.57
N GLY A 259 6.63 -24.90 -5.42
CA GLY A 259 7.43 -24.37 -4.33
C GLY A 259 7.01 -22.97 -3.91
N GLU A 260 6.64 -22.81 -2.64
CA GLU A 260 6.32 -21.51 -2.03
C GLU A 260 7.44 -20.48 -2.22
N GLU A 261 8.70 -20.89 -2.08
CA GLU A 261 9.86 -19.99 -2.21
C GLU A 261 9.91 -19.35 -3.61
N LYS A 262 9.60 -20.14 -4.65
CA LYS A 262 9.56 -19.65 -6.04
C LYS A 262 8.39 -18.70 -6.27
N GLN A 263 7.23 -18.98 -5.67
CA GLN A 263 6.06 -18.09 -5.73
C GLN A 263 6.40 -16.72 -5.13
N ARG A 264 7.12 -16.71 -4.01
CA ARG A 264 7.53 -15.48 -3.33
C ARG A 264 8.57 -14.71 -4.12
N ALA A 265 9.59 -15.40 -4.62
CA ALA A 265 10.60 -14.80 -5.48
C ALA A 265 9.96 -14.17 -6.74
N ALA A 266 8.98 -14.85 -7.35
CA ALA A 266 8.25 -14.33 -8.50
C ALA A 266 7.38 -13.11 -8.14
N LEU A 267 6.64 -13.15 -7.03
CA LEU A 267 5.85 -12.00 -6.56
C LEU A 267 6.73 -10.77 -6.32
N VAL A 268 7.86 -10.93 -5.62
CA VAL A 268 8.78 -9.81 -5.35
C VAL A 268 9.45 -9.34 -6.63
N GLY A 269 9.87 -10.26 -7.51
CA GLY A 269 10.52 -9.92 -8.77
C GLY A 269 9.61 -9.16 -9.73
N GLU A 270 8.32 -9.51 -9.78
CA GLU A 270 7.35 -8.89 -10.66
C GLU A 270 6.81 -7.55 -10.11
N VAL A 271 6.44 -7.52 -8.82
CA VAL A 271 5.79 -6.35 -8.24
C VAL A 271 6.83 -5.36 -7.69
N GLY A 272 7.89 -5.86 -7.06
CA GLY A 272 8.91 -5.03 -6.43
C GLY A 272 8.52 -4.51 -5.04
N ASP A 273 9.52 -4.31 -4.18
CA ASP A 273 9.35 -3.96 -2.76
C ASP A 273 8.55 -2.66 -2.56
N THR A 274 8.83 -1.64 -3.38
CA THR A 274 8.17 -0.33 -3.28
C THR A 274 6.67 -0.43 -3.53
N PHE A 275 6.26 -1.24 -4.50
CA PHE A 275 4.86 -1.39 -4.87
C PHE A 275 4.12 -2.32 -3.92
N LEU A 276 4.79 -3.33 -3.35
CA LEU A 276 4.23 -4.12 -2.24
C LEU A 276 3.99 -3.26 -1.00
N ALA A 277 4.90 -2.35 -0.66
CA ALA A 277 4.68 -1.42 0.44
C ALA A 277 3.57 -0.39 0.12
N GLN A 278 3.48 0.08 -1.13
CA GLN A 278 2.39 0.94 -1.59
C GLN A 278 1.02 0.24 -1.52
N PHE A 279 0.95 -1.06 -1.86
CA PHE A 279 -0.27 -1.84 -1.69
C PHE A 279 -0.76 -1.80 -0.24
N VAL A 280 0.13 -1.98 0.74
CA VAL A 280 -0.27 -1.96 2.16
C VAL A 280 -0.71 -0.58 2.62
N THR A 281 -0.07 0.50 2.15
CA THR A 281 -0.48 1.88 2.49
C THR A 281 -1.81 2.26 1.85
N ASP A 282 -2.06 1.85 0.59
CA ASP A 282 -3.35 2.04 -0.08
C ASP A 282 -4.47 1.21 0.58
N TYR A 283 -4.16 -0.01 1.03
CA TYR A 283 -5.10 -0.84 1.78
C TYR A 283 -5.42 -0.23 3.15
N ALA A 284 -4.42 0.25 3.88
CA ALA A 284 -4.59 0.92 5.17
C ALA A 284 -5.45 2.20 5.08
N ASP A 285 -5.52 2.81 3.89
CA ASP A 285 -6.32 4.00 3.59
C ASP A 285 -7.69 3.69 3.00
N GLY A 286 -8.01 2.42 2.72
CA GLY A 286 -9.26 2.05 2.05
C GLY A 286 -9.37 2.60 0.63
N LYS A 287 -8.24 2.76 -0.07
CA LYS A 287 -8.20 3.27 -1.46
C LYS A 287 -8.45 2.19 -2.50
N ILE A 288 -8.38 0.92 -2.10
CA ILE A 288 -8.56 -0.21 -3.01
C ILE A 288 -10.03 -0.29 -3.42
N LYS A 289 -10.26 -0.49 -4.71
CA LYS A 289 -11.57 -0.74 -5.29
C LYS A 289 -11.53 -2.01 -6.10
N SER A 290 -12.65 -2.72 -6.16
CA SER A 290 -12.85 -3.82 -7.10
C SER A 290 -12.81 -3.30 -8.55
N PRO A 291 -12.72 -4.20 -9.55
CA PRO A 291 -12.76 -3.82 -10.96
C PRO A 291 -14.02 -3.04 -11.40
N SER A 292 -15.17 -3.27 -10.75
CA SER A 292 -16.41 -2.53 -10.99
C SER A 292 -16.48 -1.19 -10.23
N GLY A 293 -15.53 -0.93 -9.33
CA GLY A 293 -15.39 0.32 -8.58
C GLY A 293 -15.94 0.29 -7.15
N THR A 294 -16.42 -0.84 -6.64
CA THR A 294 -16.82 -0.96 -5.23
C THR A 294 -15.62 -0.83 -4.31
N ALA A 295 -15.76 0.00 -3.29
CA ALA A 295 -14.70 0.22 -2.31
C ALA A 295 -14.48 -1.03 -1.46
N ILE A 296 -13.21 -1.44 -1.35
CA ILE A 296 -12.79 -2.46 -0.38
C ILE A 296 -12.42 -1.73 0.91
N PRO A 297 -13.06 -2.06 2.05
CA PRO A 297 -12.87 -1.32 3.29
C PRO A 297 -11.43 -1.46 3.81
N ALA A 298 -10.95 -0.40 4.47
CA ALA A 298 -9.70 -0.47 5.22
C ALA A 298 -9.80 -1.52 6.36
N PRO A 299 -8.70 -2.18 6.73
CA PRO A 299 -8.74 -3.21 7.76
C PRO A 299 -9.13 -2.63 9.12
N THR A 300 -10.08 -3.29 9.80
CA THR A 300 -10.52 -2.94 11.15
C THR A 300 -9.66 -3.62 12.22
N GLY A 301 -9.64 -3.10 13.46
CA GLY A 301 -8.91 -3.73 14.56
C GLY A 301 -7.38 -3.68 14.41
N VAL A 302 -6.85 -2.57 13.87
CA VAL A 302 -5.41 -2.30 13.80
C VAL A 302 -4.79 -2.40 15.20
N VAL A 303 -3.67 -3.10 15.33
CA VAL A 303 -3.03 -3.32 16.62
C VAL A 303 -2.48 -2.00 17.13
N GLN A 304 -2.89 -1.60 18.34
CA GLN A 304 -2.35 -0.44 19.02
C GLN A 304 -1.16 -0.83 19.91
N ARG A 305 -0.11 -0.04 19.84
CA ARG A 305 1.10 -0.16 20.66
C ARG A 305 1.41 1.19 21.28
N MET A 306 1.85 1.20 22.53
CA MET A 306 2.27 2.41 23.21
C MET A 306 3.78 2.38 23.44
N LEU A 307 4.45 3.47 23.09
CA LEU A 307 5.86 3.71 23.35
C LEU A 307 5.97 4.86 24.35
N ASP A 308 6.16 4.50 25.62
CA ASP A 308 6.28 5.40 26.77
C ASP A 308 7.74 5.56 27.25
N SER A 309 8.67 4.88 26.57
CA SER A 309 10.08 4.83 26.90
C SER A 309 10.92 4.62 25.64
N ALA A 310 12.19 5.03 25.69
CA ALA A 310 13.13 4.79 24.60
C ALA A 310 13.50 3.30 24.55
N GLY A 311 13.57 2.73 23.36
CA GLY A 311 14.01 1.36 23.18
C GLY A 311 13.72 0.79 21.79
N PRO A 312 14.35 -0.35 21.47
CA PRO A 312 14.01 -1.12 20.29
C PRO A 312 12.60 -1.71 20.44
N PHE A 313 11.74 -1.41 19.47
CA PHE A 313 10.50 -2.12 19.27
C PHE A 313 10.69 -3.14 18.14
N VAL A 314 10.96 -4.39 18.53
CA VAL A 314 11.17 -5.49 17.59
C VAL A 314 9.80 -6.08 17.22
N MET A 315 9.57 -6.21 15.92
CA MET A 315 8.43 -6.87 15.33
C MET A 315 8.93 -7.97 14.41
N GLN A 316 8.49 -9.19 14.64
CA GLN A 316 8.74 -10.26 13.71
C GLN A 316 7.69 -10.17 12.61
N VAL A 317 8.12 -9.84 11.39
CA VAL A 317 7.23 -9.74 10.24
C VAL A 317 7.56 -10.90 9.32
N PRO A 318 6.69 -11.93 9.23
CA PRO A 318 6.88 -12.98 8.25
C PRO A 318 6.88 -12.34 6.85
N PRO A 319 7.71 -12.82 5.91
CA PRO A 319 7.82 -12.09 4.67
C PRO A 319 6.62 -12.32 3.77
N LEU A 320 6.28 -11.27 3.04
CA LEU A 320 5.06 -11.04 2.27
C LEU A 320 3.79 -11.00 3.13
N THR A 321 3.91 -10.71 4.42
CA THR A 321 2.78 -10.44 5.31
C THR A 321 2.58 -8.93 5.43
N ALA A 322 1.34 -8.46 5.32
CA ALA A 322 1.00 -7.05 5.46
C ALA A 322 1.07 -6.64 6.93
N PHE A 323 1.77 -5.56 7.18
CA PHE A 323 1.93 -4.96 8.50
C PHE A 323 1.19 -3.63 8.54
N ILE A 324 0.21 -3.49 9.45
CA ILE A 324 -0.50 -2.23 9.71
C ILE A 324 -0.71 -2.12 11.22
N ASN A 325 -0.03 -1.16 11.86
CA ASN A 325 -0.12 -0.92 13.30
C ASN A 325 -0.29 0.57 13.60
N ASP A 326 -1.01 0.86 14.68
CA ASP A 326 -1.08 2.20 15.26
C ASP A 326 -0.11 2.24 16.45
N VAL A 327 0.83 3.18 16.43
CA VAL A 327 1.84 3.38 17.50
C VAL A 327 1.63 4.74 18.14
N SER A 328 1.35 4.72 19.43
CA SER A 328 1.18 5.89 20.29
C SER A 328 2.53 6.29 20.89
N PHE A 329 2.93 7.55 20.72
CA PHE A 329 4.13 8.11 21.32
C PHE A 329 3.75 9.08 22.43
N GLU A 330 4.27 8.86 23.63
CA GLU A 330 3.96 9.67 24.81
C GLU A 330 5.21 10.23 25.48
N GLY A 331 5.08 11.43 26.05
CA GLY A 331 6.09 11.99 26.94
C GLY A 331 7.37 12.44 26.24
N GLY A 332 7.31 12.82 24.96
CA GLY A 332 8.44 13.46 24.29
C GLY A 332 8.48 13.33 22.78
N MET A 333 9.57 13.79 22.19
CA MET A 333 9.88 13.55 20.78
C MET A 333 10.68 12.27 20.63
N PHE A 334 10.36 11.49 19.60
CA PHE A 334 11.01 10.24 19.31
C PHE A 334 11.65 10.31 17.93
N MET A 335 12.92 9.94 17.86
CA MET A 335 13.55 9.58 16.60
C MET A 335 13.24 8.11 16.37
N ALA A 336 12.50 7.83 15.30
CA ALA A 336 12.13 6.48 14.92
C ALA A 336 12.98 6.06 13.72
N THR A 337 13.93 5.18 13.96
CA THR A 337 14.71 4.57 12.88
C THR A 337 14.27 3.14 12.69
N THR A 338 14.32 2.69 11.44
CA THR A 338 13.89 1.35 11.07
C THR A 338 15.10 0.55 10.64
N SER A 339 15.25 -0.67 11.13
CA SER A 339 16.21 -1.62 10.59
C SER A 339 15.50 -2.86 10.06
N GLY A 340 16.01 -3.38 8.95
CA GLY A 340 15.42 -4.48 8.20
C GLY A 340 15.33 -4.12 6.71
N THR A 341 14.91 -5.09 5.92
CA THR A 341 14.58 -4.99 4.49
C THR A 341 13.19 -4.43 4.15
N PRO A 342 12.15 -4.46 5.02
CA PRO A 342 10.84 -3.91 4.65
C PRO A 342 10.91 -2.41 4.41
N LEU A 343 10.32 -1.94 3.30
CA LEU A 343 9.98 -0.52 3.16
C LEU A 343 8.77 -0.23 4.06
N LEU A 344 9.01 0.54 5.11
CA LEU A 344 7.96 0.98 6.04
C LEU A 344 7.62 2.43 5.80
N TYR A 345 6.32 2.72 5.82
CA TYR A 345 5.78 4.07 5.82
C TYR A 345 5.02 4.34 7.10
N TYR A 346 4.96 5.61 7.48
CA TYR A 346 4.16 6.09 8.59
C TYR A 346 3.40 7.37 8.23
N LYS A 347 2.34 7.67 8.98
CA LYS A 347 1.64 8.96 8.94
C LYS A 347 0.86 9.20 10.24
N PRO A 348 0.43 10.44 10.54
CA PRO A 348 -0.50 10.66 11.65
C PRO A 348 -1.81 9.89 11.45
N ARG A 349 -2.35 9.29 12.52
CA ARG A 349 -3.57 8.47 12.43
C ARG A 349 -4.79 9.26 11.98
N GLU A 350 -4.87 10.54 12.33
CA GLU A 350 -5.98 11.43 11.98
C GLU A 350 -5.95 11.87 10.51
N GLY A 351 -4.86 11.62 9.78
CA GLY A 351 -4.69 11.98 8.38
C GLY A 351 -3.26 12.42 8.05
N GLY A 352 -2.96 12.60 6.77
CA GLY A 352 -1.63 13.01 6.30
C GLY A 352 -1.15 12.20 5.10
N VAL A 353 0.10 12.46 4.71
CA VAL A 353 0.81 11.74 3.63
C VAL A 353 1.67 10.64 4.25
N TRP A 354 1.82 9.53 3.55
CA TRP A 354 2.73 8.47 3.93
C TRP A 354 4.18 8.88 3.70
N GLU A 355 5.01 8.76 4.74
CA GLU A 355 6.42 9.15 4.73
C GLU A 355 7.29 7.99 5.23
N THR A 356 8.59 8.03 4.96
CA THR A 356 9.56 7.09 5.54
C THR A 356 9.91 7.53 6.97
N PRO A 357 9.89 6.62 7.98
CA PRO A 357 10.16 7.01 9.37
C PRO A 357 11.55 7.62 9.53
N MET A 358 11.58 8.86 10.03
CA MET A 358 12.83 9.53 10.43
C MET A 358 12.67 10.24 11.78
N MET A 359 11.64 11.07 11.92
CA MET A 359 11.34 11.74 13.18
C MET A 359 9.84 11.73 13.43
N VAL A 360 9.46 11.33 14.63
CA VAL A 360 8.09 11.32 15.08
C VAL A 360 8.00 12.31 16.23
N ALA A 361 7.66 13.55 15.87
CA ALA A 361 7.41 14.60 16.84
C ALA A 361 6.02 14.37 17.45
N ASN A 362 5.95 14.08 18.75
CA ASN A 362 4.75 14.40 19.52
C ASN A 362 4.88 15.86 19.97
N ASP A 363 4.52 16.78 19.07
CA ASP A 363 4.35 18.20 19.37
C ASP A 363 2.96 18.46 19.98
N GLY A 364 2.36 17.48 20.63
CA GLY A 364 1.08 17.62 21.30
C GLY A 364 1.17 18.19 22.71
N ASP A 365 -0.01 18.25 23.32
CA ASP A 365 -0.17 18.22 24.77
C ASP A 365 0.66 17.06 25.35
N CYS A 366 1.60 17.34 26.27
CA CYS A 366 2.47 16.30 26.86
C CYS A 366 1.66 15.15 27.48
N ASP A 367 0.41 15.43 27.85
CA ASP A 367 -0.51 14.49 28.47
C ASP A 367 -1.35 13.70 27.45
N LYS A 368 -1.18 13.97 26.14
CA LYS A 368 -1.87 13.26 25.06
C LYS A 368 -0.87 12.52 24.16
N PRO A 369 -1.02 11.19 24.03
CA PRO A 369 -0.22 10.45 23.08
C PRO A 369 -0.60 10.86 21.65
N THR A 370 0.41 11.11 20.82
CA THR A 370 0.19 11.25 19.38
C THR A 370 0.29 9.86 18.75
N VAL A 371 -0.73 9.50 17.97
CA VAL A 371 -0.85 8.17 17.35
C VAL A 371 -0.48 8.27 15.88
N PHE A 372 0.51 7.48 15.47
CA PHE A 372 0.92 7.33 14.09
C PHE A 372 0.53 5.95 13.59
N ARG A 373 0.04 5.88 12.36
CA ARG A 373 -0.16 4.61 11.68
C ARG A 373 1.11 4.27 10.91
N PHE A 374 1.61 3.06 11.11
CA PHE A 374 2.70 2.48 10.33
C PHE A 374 2.13 1.38 9.44
N ALA A 375 2.60 1.33 8.19
CA ALA A 375 2.16 0.36 7.20
C ALA A 375 3.33 -0.05 6.28
N GLY A 376 3.42 -1.34 5.97
CA GLY A 376 4.44 -1.86 5.06
C GLY A 376 4.36 -3.38 4.89
N MET A 377 5.31 -3.93 4.14
CA MET A 377 5.42 -5.36 3.88
C MET A 377 6.89 -5.77 3.89
N ALA A 378 7.24 -6.79 4.66
CA ALA A 378 8.54 -7.44 4.54
C ALA A 378 8.55 -8.27 3.26
N THR A 379 9.64 -8.30 2.49
CA THR A 379 9.69 -9.13 1.27
C THR A 379 10.52 -10.39 1.46
N GLY A 380 11.40 -10.46 2.48
CA GLY A 380 12.05 -11.71 2.87
C GLY A 380 13.05 -12.26 1.88
N VAL A 381 13.39 -11.48 0.85
CA VAL A 381 14.45 -11.82 -0.08
C VAL A 381 15.76 -11.48 0.62
N ALA A 382 16.14 -12.31 1.60
CA ALA A 382 17.49 -12.28 2.10
C ALA A 382 18.43 -12.48 0.90
N GLN A 383 19.48 -11.67 0.78
CA GLN A 383 20.55 -11.87 -0.20
C GLN A 383 21.17 -13.28 -0.14
N SER A 384 20.90 -14.05 0.93
CA SER A 384 21.39 -15.40 1.18
C SER A 384 20.39 -16.54 0.91
N GLY A 385 19.18 -16.28 0.39
CA GLY A 385 18.27 -17.36 -0.05
C GLY A 385 17.67 -18.25 1.04
N THR A 386 17.55 -17.76 2.28
CA THR A 386 16.86 -18.49 3.36
C THR A 386 15.67 -17.67 3.88
N SER A 387 14.45 -18.16 3.63
CA SER A 387 13.18 -17.50 3.90
C SER A 387 12.74 -17.58 5.37
N THR A 388 13.51 -17.00 6.29
CA THR A 388 13.07 -16.87 7.69
C THR A 388 12.29 -15.56 7.89
N ALA A 389 11.41 -15.54 8.90
CA ALA A 389 10.85 -14.28 9.40
C ALA A 389 11.98 -13.27 9.62
N GLU A 390 11.77 -12.05 9.13
CA GLU A 390 12.74 -10.98 9.33
C GLU A 390 12.34 -10.23 10.60
N ASP A 391 13.32 -10.09 11.50
CA ASP A 391 13.19 -9.22 12.65
C ASP A 391 13.25 -7.78 12.13
N TYR A 392 12.08 -7.17 11.99
CA TYR A 392 11.98 -5.76 11.75
C TYR A 392 12.09 -5.03 13.09
N THR A 393 12.99 -4.05 13.20
CA THR A 393 13.12 -3.27 14.44
C THR A 393 12.80 -1.81 14.17
N LEU A 394 11.76 -1.31 14.82
CA LEU A 394 11.52 0.12 14.99
C LEU A 394 12.29 0.57 16.23
N ASN A 395 13.47 1.15 16.03
CA ASN A 395 14.22 1.75 17.12
C ASN A 395 13.64 3.15 17.38
N ALA A 396 12.89 3.28 18.46
CA ALA A 396 12.39 4.57 18.91
C ALA A 396 13.31 5.09 20.03
N THR A 397 14.14 6.06 19.70
CA THR A 397 14.96 6.76 20.69
C THR A 397 14.22 8.01 21.11
N ARG A 398 13.86 8.11 22.38
CA ARG A 398 13.36 9.38 22.94
C ARG A 398 14.51 10.39 22.88
N PHE A 399 14.34 11.41 22.07
CA PHE A 399 15.33 12.46 21.91
C PHE A 399 15.20 13.50 23.02
N THR A 400 13.96 13.88 23.35
CA THR A 400 13.65 14.78 24.46
C THR A 400 12.46 14.26 25.25
N THR A 401 12.46 14.50 26.56
CA THR A 401 11.28 14.30 27.40
C THR A 401 10.35 15.50 27.25
N CYS A 402 9.05 15.25 27.09
CA CYS A 402 8.07 16.32 27.11
C CYS A 402 8.07 16.94 28.51
N THR A 403 8.68 18.10 28.63
CA THR A 403 8.60 18.90 29.86
C THR A 403 7.35 19.76 29.75
N THR A 404 6.48 19.68 30.75
CA THR A 404 5.31 20.55 30.84
C THR A 404 5.82 21.98 30.82
N CYS A 405 5.50 22.68 29.74
CA CYS A 405 6.06 24.00 29.51
C CYS A 405 5.43 24.98 30.50
N SER A 406 6.19 25.36 31.53
CA SER A 406 5.75 26.27 32.57
C SER A 406 6.52 27.58 32.47
N VAL A 407 5.84 28.60 31.98
CA VAL A 407 6.26 30.00 32.14
C VAL A 407 5.49 30.59 33.31
N ASP A 408 6.17 31.42 34.11
CA ASP A 408 5.52 32.17 35.17
C ASP A 408 4.76 33.35 34.53
N THR A 409 3.51 33.12 34.12
CA THR A 409 2.70 34.15 33.46
C THR A 409 2.64 35.44 34.28
N GLY A 410 2.87 36.59 33.64
CA GLY A 410 2.90 37.90 34.29
C GLY A 410 4.24 38.31 34.88
N LYS A 411 5.26 37.43 34.85
CA LYS A 411 6.65 37.81 35.15
C LYS A 411 7.39 38.15 33.86
N ALA A 412 7.49 39.44 33.56
CA ALA A 412 8.27 39.96 32.45
C ALA A 412 9.11 41.15 32.91
N ASP A 413 10.39 40.91 33.13
CA ASP A 413 11.36 41.96 33.44
C ASP A 413 11.33 43.03 32.34
N GLN A 414 11.19 44.30 32.75
CA GLN A 414 10.98 45.42 31.82
C GLN A 414 12.06 45.51 30.75
N CYS A 415 13.29 45.10 31.08
CA CYS A 415 14.38 45.17 30.12
C CYS A 415 14.19 44.19 28.95
N VAL A 416 13.53 43.04 29.12
CA VAL A 416 13.32 42.06 28.03
C VAL A 416 12.22 42.50 27.06
N LEU A 417 11.26 43.32 27.50
CA LEU A 417 10.12 43.75 26.69
C LEU A 417 10.57 44.46 25.40
N GLY A 418 9.88 44.18 24.29
CA GLY A 418 10.14 44.80 22.99
C GLY A 418 10.73 43.83 21.96
N GLU A 419 11.29 44.39 20.88
CA GLU A 419 11.87 43.62 19.78
C GLU A 419 13.40 43.57 19.88
N TRP A 420 13.96 42.38 19.65
CA TRP A 420 15.38 42.06 19.82
C TRP A 420 15.87 41.25 18.64
N LYS A 421 16.84 41.78 17.91
CA LYS A 421 17.52 41.10 16.81
C LYS A 421 18.71 40.32 17.33
N ILE A 422 18.90 39.08 16.89
CA ILE A 422 20.15 38.37 17.15
C ILE A 422 21.30 39.06 16.41
N ALA A 423 22.38 39.37 17.12
CA ALA A 423 23.60 39.89 16.53
C ALA A 423 24.35 38.75 15.81
N ASN A 424 24.34 38.76 14.47
CA ASN A 424 24.83 37.66 13.65
C ASN A 424 26.28 37.28 13.95
N GLU A 425 27.16 38.26 14.15
CA GLU A 425 28.57 38.04 14.50
C GLU A 425 28.75 37.39 15.87
N SER A 426 27.90 37.74 16.84
CA SER A 426 27.97 37.13 18.17
C SER A 426 27.48 35.68 18.16
N LEU A 427 26.44 35.36 17.38
CA LEU A 427 25.99 33.98 17.23
C LEU A 427 27.00 33.14 16.45
N ALA A 428 27.58 33.69 15.38
CA ALA A 428 28.60 33.00 14.59
C ALA A 428 29.79 32.58 15.47
N GLU A 429 30.28 33.49 16.32
CA GLU A 429 31.35 33.19 17.27
C GLU A 429 30.93 32.16 18.31
N ALA A 430 29.70 32.27 18.84
CA ALA A 430 29.18 31.30 19.81
C ALA A 430 29.12 29.89 19.22
N ILE A 431 28.62 29.74 17.99
CA ILE A 431 28.58 28.44 17.29
C ILE A 431 29.99 27.92 17.03
N ARG A 432 30.92 28.79 16.58
CA ARG A 432 32.31 28.42 16.33
C ARG A 432 32.98 27.85 17.58
N LEU A 433 32.71 28.43 18.75
CA LEU A 433 33.26 27.98 20.04
C LEU A 433 32.66 26.66 20.55
N GLN A 434 31.51 26.24 20.04
CA GLN A 434 30.79 25.02 20.45
C GLN A 434 31.02 23.82 19.52
N GLN A 435 31.83 23.99 18.48
CA GLN A 435 32.08 22.95 17.48
C GLN A 435 33.54 22.48 17.59
N PRO A 436 33.85 21.23 17.19
CA PRO A 436 35.23 20.74 17.18
C PRO A 436 36.16 21.64 16.36
N ASP A 437 37.47 21.57 16.64
CA ASP A 437 38.55 22.44 16.11
C ASP A 437 38.66 22.52 14.56
N ASP A 438 37.78 21.86 13.81
CA ASP A 438 37.79 21.81 12.36
C ASP A 438 36.91 22.86 11.68
N LEU A 439 36.05 23.64 12.38
CA LEU A 439 35.37 24.77 11.74
C LEU A 439 36.27 26.00 11.64
N VAL A 440 36.62 26.37 10.41
CA VAL A 440 37.42 27.57 10.11
C VAL A 440 36.57 28.84 10.14
N GLN A 441 35.29 28.75 9.78
CA GLN A 441 34.38 29.89 9.73
C GLN A 441 32.94 29.48 9.97
N VAL A 442 32.18 30.34 10.67
CA VAL A 442 30.72 30.31 10.73
C VAL A 442 30.20 31.62 10.13
N ILE A 443 29.26 31.52 9.19
CA ILE A 443 28.64 32.65 8.51
C ILE A 443 27.16 32.67 8.88
N VAL A 444 26.71 33.77 9.50
CA VAL A 444 25.30 34.00 9.84
C VAL A 444 24.77 35.17 9.00
N GLN A 445 23.69 34.96 8.27
CA GLN A 445 23.07 35.95 7.38
C GLN A 445 21.57 36.05 7.60
N GLY A 446 20.96 37.13 7.10
CA GLY A 446 19.55 37.44 7.29
C GLY A 446 19.24 37.99 8.68
N ASP A 447 17.95 37.98 9.03
CA ASP A 447 17.46 38.51 10.30
C ASP A 447 16.71 37.42 11.08
N ALA A 448 17.09 37.26 12.35
CA ALA A 448 16.34 36.50 13.34
C ALA A 448 16.04 37.44 14.52
N ALA A 449 14.76 37.58 14.89
CA ALA A 449 14.35 38.54 15.92
C ALA A 449 13.23 38.02 16.80
N PHE A 450 13.36 38.26 18.10
CA PHE A 450 12.34 37.99 19.10
C PHE A 450 11.54 39.25 19.41
N ARG A 451 10.23 39.12 19.59
CA ARG A 451 9.36 40.14 20.16
C ARG A 451 8.78 39.61 21.46
N PHE A 452 9.01 40.31 22.57
CA PHE A 452 8.51 39.98 23.89
C PHE A 452 7.42 40.98 24.31
N GLY A 453 6.18 40.50 24.43
CA GLY A 453 5.00 41.29 24.80
C GLY A 453 4.75 41.33 26.31
N LYS A 454 4.05 42.36 26.80
CA LYS A 454 3.69 42.49 28.24
C LYS A 454 2.73 41.41 28.74
N ASP A 455 2.06 40.75 27.83
CA ASP A 455 1.11 39.65 28.05
C ASP A 455 1.79 38.28 28.18
N SER A 456 3.11 38.25 28.40
CA SER A 456 3.90 37.02 28.43
C SER A 456 3.85 36.23 27.11
N LYS A 457 3.52 36.87 25.99
CA LYS A 457 3.62 36.28 24.64
C LYS A 457 4.91 36.67 23.97
N ASN A 458 5.50 35.72 23.24
CA ASN A 458 6.62 35.99 22.36
C ASN A 458 6.31 35.60 20.93
N LEU A 459 7.04 36.22 20.00
CA LEU A 459 7.09 35.85 18.59
C LEU A 459 8.56 35.82 18.18
N PHE A 460 9.02 34.73 17.59
CA PHE A 460 10.35 34.62 17.00
C PHE A 460 10.22 34.54 15.47
N GLY A 461 10.75 35.55 14.78
CA GLY A 461 10.67 35.67 13.32
C GLY A 461 12.02 35.45 12.64
N PHE A 462 11.98 34.79 11.49
CA PHE A 462 13.13 34.54 10.61
C PHE A 462 12.86 35.13 9.22
N ASN A 463 13.74 36.02 8.76
CA ASN A 463 13.70 36.59 7.42
C ASN A 463 15.00 36.29 6.68
N LYS A 464 14.92 35.32 5.75
CA LYS A 464 16.06 34.80 4.97
C LYS A 464 17.24 34.45 5.87
N TYR A 465 16.95 33.88 7.04
CA TYR A 465 17.96 33.63 8.05
C TYR A 465 18.74 32.36 7.69
N SER A 466 20.06 32.43 7.72
CA SER A 466 20.88 31.26 7.43
C SER A 466 22.14 31.20 8.28
N VAL A 467 22.53 29.98 8.65
CA VAL A 467 23.77 29.68 9.36
C VAL A 467 24.55 28.66 8.53
N GLU A 468 25.80 28.99 8.21
CA GLU A 468 26.70 28.15 7.41
C GLU A 468 28.01 27.90 8.17
N GLY A 469 28.41 26.64 8.34
CA GLY A 469 29.70 26.27 8.93
C GLY A 469 30.65 25.72 7.86
N VAL A 470 31.91 26.20 7.84
CA VAL A 470 32.94 25.86 6.83
C VAL A 470 34.12 25.14 7.50
N VAL A 471 34.53 23.96 6.99
CA VAL A 471 35.52 23.06 7.64
C VAL A 471 36.98 23.26 7.18
N THR A 472 37.19 23.82 5.99
CA THR A 472 38.53 23.81 5.38
C THR A 472 38.81 25.12 4.65
N ALA A 473 40.09 25.49 4.55
CA ALA A 473 40.53 26.68 3.83
C ALA A 473 40.17 26.66 2.33
N ASP A 474 39.78 25.51 1.79
CA ASP A 474 39.24 25.33 0.43
C ASP A 474 37.76 25.76 0.30
N GLY A 475 37.11 26.19 1.39
CA GLY A 475 35.75 26.74 1.39
C GLY A 475 34.64 25.69 1.42
N LYS A 476 34.93 24.43 1.78
CA LYS A 476 33.88 23.40 1.88
C LYS A 476 32.94 23.64 3.07
N VAL A 477 31.67 23.81 2.74
CA VAL A 477 30.56 23.92 3.69
C VAL A 477 30.33 22.57 4.37
N ARG A 478 30.40 22.52 5.69
CA ARG A 478 30.02 21.36 6.52
C ARG A 478 28.52 21.21 6.60
N PHE A 479 27.87 22.32 6.87
CA PHE A 479 26.44 22.40 7.05
C PHE A 479 25.95 23.79 6.64
N ARG A 480 24.72 23.82 6.12
CA ARG A 480 23.96 25.05 5.92
C ARG A 480 22.57 24.84 6.48
N VAL A 481 22.13 25.74 7.34
CA VAL A 481 20.76 25.79 7.85
C VAL A 481 20.11 27.05 7.33
N TYR A 482 18.92 26.92 6.74
CA TYR A 482 18.09 28.04 6.31
C TYR A 482 16.77 28.02 7.06
N LEU A 483 16.37 29.17 7.63
CA LEU A 483 15.11 29.35 8.35
C LEU A 483 14.32 30.53 7.77
N ALA A 484 13.01 30.33 7.60
CA ALA A 484 12.07 31.38 7.22
C ALA A 484 10.71 31.16 7.86
N GLY A 485 10.04 32.23 8.29
CA GLY A 485 8.71 32.20 8.91
C GLY A 485 8.73 32.63 10.37
N THR A 486 7.75 32.19 11.15
CA THR A 486 7.57 32.63 12.54
C THR A 486 7.27 31.47 13.49
N VAL A 487 7.65 31.66 14.74
CA VAL A 487 7.45 30.74 15.86
C VAL A 487 6.78 31.53 16.98
N ASP A 488 5.56 31.16 17.35
CA ASP A 488 4.79 31.78 18.43
C ASP A 488 5.00 31.04 19.76
N GLY A 489 5.00 31.78 20.86
CA GLY A 489 5.17 31.19 22.17
C GLY A 489 4.71 32.05 23.34
N ASP A 490 4.82 31.49 24.54
CA ASP A 490 4.78 32.23 25.79
C ASP A 490 6.20 32.41 26.34
N TYR A 491 6.41 33.38 27.21
CA TYR A 491 7.65 33.53 27.94
C TYR A 491 7.43 34.08 29.35
N SER A 492 8.44 33.88 30.19
CA SER A 492 8.61 34.60 31.45
C SER A 492 10.06 35.01 31.59
N ALA A 493 10.30 36.22 32.09
CA ALA A 493 11.62 36.74 32.39
C ALA A 493 11.62 37.29 33.82
N ALA A 494 12.43 36.69 34.69
CA ALA A 494 12.59 37.10 36.07
C ALA A 494 13.98 36.71 36.58
N GLU A 495 14.59 37.58 37.40
CA GLU A 495 15.84 37.27 38.11
C GLU A 495 16.99 36.86 37.16
N GLY A 496 17.02 37.43 35.96
CA GLY A 496 18.02 37.10 34.93
C GLY A 496 17.82 35.72 34.28
N GLN A 497 16.68 35.08 34.47
CA GLN A 497 16.29 33.83 33.80
C GLN A 497 15.17 34.10 32.80
N LEU A 498 15.38 33.68 31.55
CA LEU A 498 14.41 33.73 30.46
C LEU A 498 13.93 32.31 30.18
N LYS A 499 12.64 32.07 30.38
CA LYS A 499 11.97 30.83 30.01
C LYS A 499 11.03 31.10 28.86
N MET A 500 11.06 30.28 27.82
CA MET A 500 10.19 30.37 26.67
C MET A 500 9.48 29.03 26.45
N CYS A 501 8.25 29.13 25.98
CA CYS A 501 7.38 28.01 25.67
C CYS A 501 6.82 28.19 24.26
N TYR A 502 7.28 27.37 23.34
CA TYR A 502 6.74 27.34 21.99
C TYR A 502 5.29 26.82 21.97
N ARG A 503 4.42 27.45 21.19
CA ARG A 503 3.01 27.06 20.99
C ARG A 503 2.66 26.61 19.57
N GLY A 504 3.23 27.25 18.56
CA GLY A 504 2.90 27.00 17.15
C GLY A 504 3.88 27.69 16.21
N SER A 505 4.13 27.10 15.04
CA SER A 505 5.17 27.54 14.10
C SER A 505 4.65 27.50 12.68
N GLU A 506 4.91 28.58 11.95
CA GLU A 506 4.87 28.62 10.49
C GLU A 506 6.29 28.60 9.90
N ALA A 507 7.32 28.55 10.75
CA ALA A 507 8.69 28.50 10.30
C ALA A 507 9.01 27.19 9.61
N LEU A 508 9.71 27.30 8.48
CA LEU A 508 10.28 26.19 7.73
C LEU A 508 11.79 26.21 7.89
N ILE A 509 12.39 25.02 7.96
CA ILE A 509 13.83 24.81 8.01
C ILE A 509 14.29 23.94 6.83
N GLN A 510 15.43 24.29 6.26
CA GLN A 510 16.15 23.46 5.31
C GLN A 510 17.57 23.24 5.80
N ILE A 511 18.08 22.02 5.67
CA ILE A 511 19.41 21.63 6.13
C ILE A 511 20.18 21.02 4.95
N ALA A 512 21.40 21.45 4.73
CA ALA A 512 22.36 20.78 3.84
C ALA A 512 23.54 20.29 4.69
N ALA A 513 23.99 19.06 4.44
CA ALA A 513 25.26 18.53 4.97
C ALA A 513 26.37 18.65 3.90
N SER A 514 27.62 18.40 4.30
CA SER A 514 28.81 18.58 3.45
C SER A 514 28.67 17.90 2.09
N GLY A 515 28.76 18.70 1.02
CA GLY A 515 28.65 18.25 -0.37
C GLY A 515 27.22 17.99 -0.88
N GLY A 516 26.20 18.14 -0.05
CA GLY A 516 24.78 17.98 -0.41
C GLY A 516 24.08 19.29 -0.78
N GLY A 517 22.96 19.18 -1.51
CA GLY A 517 22.00 20.28 -1.68
C GLY A 517 21.19 20.54 -0.40
N LEU A 518 20.40 21.62 -0.38
CA LEU A 518 19.42 21.84 0.68
C LEU A 518 18.36 20.72 0.66
N SER A 519 17.97 20.25 1.84
CA SER A 519 16.79 19.40 2.00
C SER A 519 15.52 20.11 1.53
N ASP A 520 14.46 19.34 1.33
CA ASP A 520 13.12 19.91 1.26
C ASP A 520 12.82 20.66 2.58
N PRO A 521 12.03 21.76 2.51
CA PRO A 521 11.62 22.49 3.71
C PRO A 521 10.78 21.59 4.62
N ILE A 522 11.20 21.46 5.87
CA ILE A 522 10.40 20.80 6.91
C ILE A 522 9.86 21.84 7.90
N PRO A 523 8.64 21.68 8.44
CA PRO A 523 8.14 22.53 9.53
C PRO A 523 9.09 22.52 10.73
N PHE A 524 9.31 23.68 11.35
CA PHE A 524 10.14 23.83 12.55
C PHE A 524 9.61 23.00 13.73
N SER A 525 8.30 22.74 13.78
CA SER A 525 7.69 21.84 14.78
C SER A 525 8.16 20.38 14.67
N GLN A 526 8.71 19.98 13.52
CA GLN A 526 9.30 18.67 13.32
C GLN A 526 10.76 18.60 13.79
N LEU A 527 11.39 19.72 14.15
CA LEU A 527 12.75 19.69 14.68
C LEU A 527 12.78 19.10 16.08
N PRO A 528 13.86 18.38 16.42
CA PRO A 528 14.03 17.78 17.72
C PRO A 528 14.51 18.83 18.74
N MET A 529 13.79 19.94 18.90
CA MET A 529 14.04 20.94 19.95
C MET A 529 12.99 20.89 21.06
N ASP A 530 13.45 21.07 22.30
CA ASP A 530 12.55 21.18 23.45
C ASP A 530 11.55 22.34 23.25
N ARG A 531 10.28 22.08 23.59
CA ARG A 531 9.23 23.13 23.62
C ARG A 531 9.53 24.21 24.63
N SER A 532 10.22 23.83 25.70
CA SER A 532 10.72 24.75 26.70
C SER A 532 12.16 25.10 26.39
N TRP A 533 12.45 26.39 26.39
CA TRP A 533 13.80 26.91 26.26
C TRP A 533 14.09 27.77 27.47
N THR A 534 15.18 27.47 28.18
CA THR A 534 15.62 28.25 29.34
C THR A 534 17.02 28.78 29.08
N ALA A 535 17.20 30.08 29.29
CA ALA A 535 18.48 30.76 29.17
C ALA A 535 18.65 31.78 30.30
N GLU A 536 19.89 32.04 30.67
CA GLU A 536 20.22 33.22 31.46
C GLU A 536 20.26 34.43 30.53
N TYR A 537 19.91 35.61 31.05
CA TYR A 537 20.00 36.82 30.27
C TYR A 537 20.43 38.04 31.11
N LYS A 538 21.10 38.99 30.46
CA LYS A 538 21.52 40.27 31.07
C LYS A 538 21.31 41.40 30.07
N CYS A 539 20.50 42.39 30.45
CA CYS A 539 20.28 43.59 29.65
C CYS A 539 21.28 44.69 30.05
N ALA A 540 21.88 45.35 29.06
CA ALA A 540 22.70 46.55 29.23
C ALA A 540 22.33 47.56 28.13
N GLY A 541 21.42 48.49 28.44
CA GLY A 541 20.93 49.47 27.47
C GLY A 541 20.15 48.81 26.32
N ASN A 542 20.69 48.92 25.10
CA ASN A 542 20.10 48.34 23.88
C ASN A 542 20.66 46.96 23.52
N GLU A 543 21.44 46.36 24.43
CA GLU A 543 22.00 45.02 24.26
C GLU A 543 21.43 44.06 25.31
N MET A 544 21.21 42.81 24.89
CA MET A 544 20.86 41.71 25.77
C MET A 544 21.80 40.54 25.48
N MET A 545 22.57 40.14 26.48
CA MET A 545 23.34 38.89 26.42
C MET A 545 22.43 37.75 26.84
N VAL A 546 22.41 36.68 26.06
CA VAL A 546 21.64 35.46 26.32
C VAL A 546 22.62 34.30 26.39
N THR A 547 22.55 33.52 27.46
CA THR A 547 23.39 32.35 27.70
C THR A 547 22.51 31.12 27.89
N GLN A 548 22.55 30.21 26.92
CA GLN A 548 21.83 28.94 26.97
C GLN A 548 22.79 27.81 27.36
N LYS A 549 22.32 26.90 28.21
CA LYS A 549 23.02 25.63 28.45
C LYS A 549 22.58 24.60 27.41
N MET A 550 23.53 24.06 26.67
CA MET A 550 23.33 23.05 25.63
C MET A 550 23.18 21.64 26.25
N PRO A 551 22.64 20.65 25.51
CA PRO A 551 22.42 19.29 26.03
C PRO A 551 23.68 18.58 26.54
N ASP A 552 24.85 18.88 25.97
CA ASP A 552 26.16 18.39 26.42
C ASP A 552 26.69 19.12 27.69
N GLY A 553 25.97 20.15 28.14
CA GLY A 553 26.28 20.96 29.30
C GLY A 553 27.12 22.20 28.99
N GLU A 554 27.55 22.41 27.75
CA GLU A 554 28.27 23.61 27.34
C GLU A 554 27.36 24.85 27.33
N LEU A 555 27.97 26.05 27.29
CA LEU A 555 27.25 27.31 27.32
C LEU A 555 27.36 28.02 25.97
N LEU A 556 26.22 28.15 25.28
CA LEU A 556 26.11 28.99 24.09
C LEU A 556 25.70 30.40 24.54
N THR A 557 26.61 31.36 24.40
CA THR A 557 26.34 32.77 24.75
C THR A 557 26.35 33.65 23.51
N PHE A 558 25.28 34.40 23.27
CA PHE A 558 25.20 35.34 22.16
C PHE A 558 24.49 36.63 22.54
N ARG A 559 24.71 37.67 21.74
CA ARG A 559 24.17 39.01 21.93
C ARG A 559 22.93 39.22 21.07
N MET A 560 21.96 39.96 21.61
CA MET A 560 20.84 40.54 20.88
C MET A 560 20.87 42.07 20.98
N GLU A 561 20.40 42.74 19.94
CA GLU A 561 20.31 44.19 19.83
C GLU A 561 18.85 44.62 19.72
N ARG A 562 18.46 45.63 20.50
CA ARG A 562 17.08 46.12 20.51
C ARG A 562 16.72 46.79 19.17
N ILE A 563 15.58 46.41 18.60
CA ILE A 563 14.99 47.08 17.45
C ILE A 563 14.00 48.12 17.97
N GLY A 564 14.33 49.41 17.77
CA GLY A 564 13.48 50.53 18.18
C GLY A 564 13.77 51.09 19.60
N PRO A 565 13.05 52.13 20.03
CA PRO A 565 13.27 52.77 21.33
C PRO A 565 12.86 51.86 22.49
N ALA A 566 13.55 51.98 23.63
CA ALA A 566 13.16 51.29 24.87
C ALA A 566 11.74 51.72 25.29
N GLN A 567 10.90 50.74 25.62
CA GLN A 567 9.49 50.94 26.01
C GLN A 567 9.30 51.18 27.50
#